data_AF-A0AAD6S9G8-F1
#
_entry.id   AF-A0AAD6S9G8-F1
#
_cell.length_a   1.000
_cell.length_b   1.000
_cell.length_c   1.000
_cell.angle_alpha   90.00
_cell.angle_beta   90.00
_cell.angle_gamma   90.00
#
_symmetry.space_group_name_H-M   'P 1'
#
loop_
_entity.id
_entity.type
_entity.pdbx_description
1 polymer ?
#
loop_
_entity_poly.entity_id
_entity_poly.type
_entity_poly.pdbx_seq_one_letter_code
_entity_poly.pdbx_strand_id
1 'polypeptide(L)'
;VQFSRLFNNNIEDYLLTVNAVEQSRALKRGYEFDGIVARVFRTKQSSTVPLYHVLVGKTQSNFYTTRKHERDVALRGDARKNVDMGVAAYVFSKRLCGSSPLYRLLNRATGDYFYTTDEGEKNYSVSDQGYDAPDVAGFVLRH
;
A
#
# COMPACT_ATOMS: atom_id res chain seq x y z
N VAL A 1 4.56 -13.87 -4.81
CA VAL A 1 3.43 -14.20 -3.89
C VAL A 1 2.32 -13.19 -4.09
N GLN A 2 1.08 -13.53 -3.74
CA GLN A 2 -0.05 -12.60 -3.83
C GLN A 2 0.08 -11.49 -2.80
N PHE A 3 -0.23 -10.26 -3.22
CA PHE A 3 -0.34 -9.09 -2.37
C PHE A 3 -1.83 -8.75 -2.23
N SER A 4 -2.41 -9.18 -1.12
CA SER A 4 -3.84 -9.06 -0.85
C SER A 4 -4.13 -7.63 -0.38
N ARG A 5 -5.27 -7.07 -0.81
CA ARG A 5 -5.86 -5.88 -0.23
C ARG A 5 -7.00 -6.29 0.69
N LEU A 6 -7.00 -5.73 1.88
CA LEU A 6 -8.06 -5.89 2.86
C LEU A 6 -8.67 -4.51 3.12
N PHE A 7 -9.98 -4.46 3.36
CA PHE A 7 -10.71 -3.21 3.57
C PHE A 7 -11.51 -3.25 4.88
N ASN A 8 -11.52 -2.16 5.63
CA ASN A 8 -12.34 -2.02 6.83
C ASN A 8 -13.31 -0.85 6.68
N ASN A 9 -14.59 -1.16 6.42
CA ASN A 9 -15.62 -0.17 6.16
C ASN A 9 -15.91 0.77 7.36
N ASN A 10 -15.62 0.35 8.60
CA ASN A 10 -15.91 1.18 9.77
C ASN A 10 -14.93 2.33 9.96
N ILE A 11 -13.72 2.19 9.41
CA ILE A 11 -12.63 3.16 9.54
C ILE A 11 -12.08 3.63 8.18
N GLU A 12 -12.72 3.18 7.08
CA GLU A 12 -12.37 3.50 5.69
C GLU A 12 -10.89 3.26 5.32
N ASP A 13 -10.25 2.25 5.92
CA ASP A 13 -8.82 1.95 5.72
C ASP A 13 -8.58 0.69 4.86
N TYR A 14 -7.49 0.74 4.10
CA TYR A 14 -7.00 -0.36 3.28
C TYR A 14 -5.64 -0.86 3.78
N LEU A 15 -5.50 -2.18 3.86
CA LEU A 15 -4.24 -2.85 4.22
C LEU A 15 -3.77 -3.74 3.07
N LEU A 16 -2.52 -3.57 2.64
CA LEU A 16 -1.88 -4.51 1.72
C LEU A 16 -0.97 -5.48 2.47
N THR A 17 -1.15 -6.78 2.27
CA THR A 17 -0.28 -7.77 2.93
C THR A 17 -0.03 -9.02 2.10
N VAL A 18 1.19 -9.55 2.23
CA VAL A 18 1.57 -10.89 1.76
C VAL A 18 1.60 -11.91 2.92
N ASN A 19 1.38 -11.45 4.16
CA ASN A 19 1.57 -12.23 5.36
C ASN A 19 0.24 -12.78 5.86
N ALA A 20 0.08 -14.10 5.82
CA ALA A 20 -1.15 -14.77 6.24
C ALA A 20 -1.49 -14.53 7.73
N VAL A 21 -0.48 -14.34 8.58
CA VAL A 21 -0.69 -14.02 10.00
C VAL A 21 -1.22 -12.59 10.17
N GLU A 22 -0.68 -11.63 9.42
CA GLU A 22 -1.18 -10.25 9.42
C GLU A 22 -2.61 -10.18 8.88
N GLN A 23 -2.87 -10.86 7.75
CA GLN A 23 -4.22 -10.99 7.21
C GLN A 23 -5.18 -11.57 8.25
N SER A 24 -4.83 -12.68 8.90
CA SER A 24 -5.68 -13.30 9.92
C SER A 24 -5.95 -12.39 11.12
N ARG A 25 -4.99 -11.54 11.50
CA ARG A 25 -5.16 -10.53 12.57
C ARG A 25 -6.02 -9.35 12.12
N ALA A 26 -5.86 -8.90 10.88
CA ALA A 26 -6.68 -7.84 10.30
C ALA A 26 -8.15 -8.26 10.18
N LEU A 27 -8.42 -9.50 9.76
CA LEU A 27 -9.79 -10.04 9.72
C LEU A 27 -10.47 -10.02 11.10
N LYS A 28 -9.73 -10.38 12.17
CA LYS A 28 -10.24 -10.28 13.56
C LYS A 28 -10.50 -8.85 14.02
N ARG A 29 -9.95 -7.85 13.34
CA ARG A 29 -10.14 -6.41 13.61
C ARG A 29 -11.21 -5.77 12.71
N GLY A 30 -11.95 -6.57 11.96
CA GLY A 30 -13.04 -6.10 11.10
C GLY A 30 -12.62 -5.68 9.68
N TYR A 31 -11.40 -6.03 9.25
CA TYR A 31 -11.10 -5.98 7.82
C TYR A 31 -11.75 -7.17 7.11
N GLU A 32 -12.10 -6.97 5.86
CA GLU A 32 -12.59 -7.99 4.94
C GLU A 32 -11.61 -8.12 3.77
N PHE A 33 -11.63 -9.27 3.10
CA PHE A 33 -10.81 -9.48 1.91
C PHE A 33 -11.40 -8.74 0.72
N ASP A 34 -10.63 -7.81 0.16
CA ASP A 34 -11.06 -6.91 -0.93
C ASP A 34 -10.43 -7.31 -2.28
N GLY A 35 -9.51 -8.27 -2.29
CA GLY A 35 -8.97 -8.85 -3.53
C GLY A 35 -7.46 -8.99 -3.53
N ILE A 36 -6.92 -9.44 -4.67
CA ILE A 36 -5.48 -9.51 -4.92
C ILE A 36 -5.12 -8.33 -5.81
N VAL A 37 -4.27 -7.43 -5.33
CA VAL A 37 -3.87 -6.25 -6.11
C VAL A 37 -2.76 -6.59 -7.09
N ALA A 38 -1.85 -7.50 -6.71
CA ALA A 38 -0.69 -7.85 -7.52
C ALA A 38 0.00 -9.14 -7.05
N ARG A 39 1.02 -9.56 -7.81
CA ARG A 39 2.09 -10.46 -7.34
C ARG A 39 3.37 -9.66 -7.07
N VAL A 40 3.98 -9.95 -5.92
CA VAL A 40 5.21 -9.29 -5.43
C VAL A 40 6.23 -10.32 -4.93
N PHE A 41 7.45 -9.89 -4.60
CA PHE A 41 8.51 -10.75 -4.09
C PHE A 41 8.60 -10.66 -2.55
N ARG A 42 8.72 -11.80 -1.85
CA ARG A 42 8.90 -11.80 -0.38
C ARG A 42 10.32 -11.40 0.03
N THR A 43 11.29 -11.71 -0.82
CA THR A 43 12.71 -11.47 -0.59
C THR A 43 13.29 -10.67 -1.74
N LYS A 44 14.39 -9.97 -1.49
CA LYS A 44 15.08 -9.19 -2.52
C LYS A 44 15.47 -10.08 -3.69
N GLN A 45 15.06 -9.68 -4.88
CA GLN A 45 15.49 -10.23 -6.17
C GLN A 45 16.27 -9.17 -6.95
N SER A 46 16.94 -9.58 -8.02
CA SER A 46 17.55 -8.66 -8.98
C SER A 46 16.53 -7.61 -9.45
N SER A 47 16.96 -6.35 -9.51
CA SER A 47 16.15 -5.19 -9.92
C SER A 47 14.97 -4.82 -9.01
N THR A 48 14.82 -5.46 -7.85
CA THR A 48 13.78 -5.11 -6.87
C THR A 48 14.32 -4.24 -5.74
N VAL A 49 13.45 -3.40 -5.19
CA VAL A 49 13.66 -2.54 -4.02
C VAL A 49 12.61 -2.86 -2.96
N PRO A 50 12.89 -2.60 -1.67
CA PRO A 50 11.88 -2.76 -0.63
C PRO A 50 10.71 -1.81 -0.83
N LEU A 51 9.50 -2.33 -0.64
CA LEU A 51 8.28 -1.56 -0.40
C LEU A 51 8.11 -1.48 1.13
N TYR A 52 8.43 -0.33 1.68
CA TYR A 52 8.28 -0.05 3.10
C TYR A 52 6.81 0.15 3.45
N HIS A 53 6.43 -0.24 4.66
CA HIS A 53 5.10 -0.03 5.23
C HIS A 53 5.23 0.74 6.53
N VAL A 54 4.51 1.86 6.62
CA VAL A 54 4.39 2.67 7.82
C VAL A 54 2.92 2.73 8.20
N LEU A 55 2.60 2.37 9.44
CA LEU A 55 1.27 2.64 10.00
C LEU A 55 1.25 4.09 10.47
N VAL A 56 0.39 4.93 9.88
CA VAL A 56 0.26 6.34 10.25
C VAL A 56 -0.65 6.45 11.46
N GLY A 57 -0.10 6.77 12.63
CA GLY A 57 -0.85 6.67 13.89
C GLY A 57 -1.96 7.71 14.06
N LYS A 58 -1.88 8.86 13.37
CA LYS A 58 -2.91 9.91 13.42
C LYS A 58 -4.21 9.46 12.73
N THR A 59 -4.09 8.83 11.57
CA THR A 59 -5.22 8.44 10.71
C THR A 59 -5.50 6.94 10.77
N GLN A 60 -4.60 6.16 11.38
CA GLN A 60 -4.56 4.69 11.35
C GLN A 60 -4.37 4.09 9.95
N SER A 61 -3.99 4.89 8.95
CA SER A 61 -3.86 4.46 7.56
C SER A 61 -2.54 3.76 7.25
N ASN A 62 -2.55 2.86 6.28
CA ASN A 62 -1.36 2.11 5.85
C ASN A 62 -0.62 2.79 4.70
N PHE A 63 0.54 3.35 5.00
CA PHE A 63 1.37 4.05 4.03
C PHE A 63 2.48 3.15 3.47
N TYR A 64 2.46 2.92 2.16
CA TYR A 64 3.48 2.17 1.42
C TYR A 64 4.31 3.05 0.49
N THR A 65 5.63 2.83 0.50
CA THR A 65 6.58 3.55 -0.35
C THR A 65 7.85 2.75 -0.64
N THR A 66 8.41 2.92 -1.85
CA THR A 66 9.76 2.43 -2.17
C THR A 66 10.85 3.45 -1.85
N ARG A 67 10.49 4.70 -1.54
CA ARG A 67 11.45 5.78 -1.24
C ARG A 67 11.80 5.76 0.23
N LYS A 68 13.02 5.33 0.55
CA LYS A 68 13.55 5.31 1.93
C LYS A 68 13.43 6.68 2.61
N HIS A 69 13.72 7.78 1.88
CA HIS A 69 13.60 9.13 2.43
C HIS A 69 12.16 9.47 2.85
N GLU A 70 11.16 9.06 2.07
CA GLU A 70 9.74 9.31 2.36
C GLU A 70 9.29 8.56 3.63
N ARG A 71 9.71 7.29 3.76
CA ARG A 71 9.55 6.52 5.01
C ARG A 71 10.21 7.23 6.19
N ASP A 72 11.47 7.63 6.04
CA ASP A 72 12.23 8.26 7.14
C ASP A 72 11.62 9.61 7.56
N VAL A 73 11.04 10.38 6.63
CA VAL A 73 10.29 11.60 6.93
C VAL A 73 8.97 11.28 7.65
N ALA A 74 8.20 10.30 7.16
CA ALA A 74 6.96 9.87 7.81
C ALA A 74 7.20 9.42 9.26
N LEU A 75 8.35 8.80 9.55
CA LEU A 75 8.74 8.40 10.89
C LEU A 75 9.33 9.53 11.75
N ARG A 76 9.61 10.73 11.20
CA ARG A 76 10.19 11.87 11.95
C ARG A 76 9.17 12.95 12.32
N GLY A 77 8.20 13.24 11.45
CA GLY A 77 7.34 14.43 11.57
C GLY A 77 6.37 14.43 12.77
N ASP A 78 5.66 13.32 12.99
CA ASP A 78 4.70 13.10 14.10
C ASP A 78 4.97 11.73 14.77
N ALA A 79 6.26 11.45 14.91
CA ALA A 79 6.91 10.15 15.13
C ALA A 79 6.42 9.33 16.32
N ARG A 80 5.72 9.93 17.30
CA ARG A 80 5.34 9.23 18.53
C ARG A 80 4.19 8.23 18.33
N LYS A 81 3.49 8.28 17.19
CA LYS A 81 2.39 7.35 16.88
C LYS A 81 2.59 6.56 15.57
N ASN A 82 3.48 6.98 14.68
CA ASN A 82 3.76 6.24 13.45
C ASN A 82 4.64 5.03 13.76
N VAL A 83 4.30 3.88 13.19
CA VAL A 83 5.01 2.63 13.43
C VAL A 83 5.64 2.15 12.14
N ASP A 84 6.95 1.90 12.17
CA ASP A 84 7.64 1.21 11.07
C ASP A 84 7.23 -0.26 11.10
N MET A 85 6.44 -0.68 10.12
CA MET A 85 6.02 -2.07 9.94
C MET A 85 7.04 -2.88 9.14
N GLY A 86 8.14 -2.25 8.72
CA GLY A 86 9.25 -2.86 8.01
C GLY A 86 9.00 -2.95 6.50
N VAL A 87 9.53 -4.02 5.90
CA VAL A 87 9.40 -4.28 4.46
C VAL A 87 8.21 -5.19 4.22
N ALA A 88 7.13 -4.65 3.64
CA ALA A 88 5.94 -5.42 3.30
C ALA A 88 6.18 -6.37 2.11
N ALA A 89 6.97 -5.92 1.13
CA ALA A 89 7.31 -6.69 -0.05
C ALA A 89 8.55 -6.12 -0.76
N TYR A 90 9.02 -6.81 -1.79
CA TYR A 90 9.97 -6.29 -2.77
C TYR A 90 9.29 -6.15 -4.13
N VAL A 91 9.48 -4.99 -4.75
CA VAL A 91 8.84 -4.57 -6.02
C VAL A 91 9.88 -3.95 -6.94
N PHE A 92 9.60 -3.81 -8.23
CA PHE A 92 10.51 -3.13 -9.14
C PHE A 92 10.45 -1.60 -8.90
N SER A 93 11.61 -0.95 -8.89
CA SER A 93 11.71 0.52 -8.72
C SER A 93 11.39 1.31 -10.00
N LYS A 94 11.41 0.63 -11.15
CA LYS A 94 11.15 1.19 -12.47
C LYS A 94 10.29 0.20 -13.25
N ARG A 95 9.57 0.71 -14.25
CA ARG A 95 8.79 -0.12 -15.16
C ARG A 95 9.72 -1.08 -15.92
N LEU A 96 9.46 -2.37 -15.79
CA LEU A 96 10.03 -3.44 -16.61
C LEU A 96 8.95 -4.06 -17.49
N CYS A 97 9.37 -4.79 -18.52
CA CYS A 97 8.45 -5.57 -19.37
C CYS A 97 7.59 -6.49 -18.50
N GLY A 98 6.26 -6.46 -18.69
CA GLY A 98 5.31 -7.25 -17.91
C GLY A 98 4.98 -6.72 -16.51
N SER A 99 5.59 -5.62 -16.06
CA SER A 99 5.21 -4.97 -14.80
C SER A 99 4.09 -3.93 -14.98
N SER A 100 3.25 -3.77 -13.97
CA SER A 100 2.20 -2.77 -13.87
C SER A 100 2.50 -1.80 -12.73
N PRO A 101 2.16 -0.51 -12.85
CA PRO A 101 2.28 0.42 -11.72
C PRO A 101 1.33 0.00 -10.60
N LEU A 102 1.82 0.09 -9.36
CA LEU A 102 0.99 0.12 -8.17
C LEU A 102 0.69 1.59 -7.86
N TYR A 103 -0.48 2.05 -8.28
CA TYR A 103 -0.93 3.41 -7.99
C TYR A 103 -1.13 3.58 -6.50
N ARG A 104 -0.66 4.72 -5.97
CA ARG A 104 -0.91 5.15 -4.60
C ARG A 104 -1.81 6.37 -4.66
N LEU A 105 -3.01 6.24 -4.12
CA LEU A 105 -3.99 7.28 -4.02
C LEU A 105 -4.08 7.75 -2.58
N LEU A 106 -4.34 9.04 -2.38
CA LEU A 106 -4.48 9.68 -1.06
C LEU A 106 -5.79 10.47 -1.00
N ASN A 107 -6.65 10.12 -0.07
CA ASN A 107 -7.76 10.99 0.30
C ASN A 107 -7.24 12.03 1.30
N ARG A 108 -7.17 13.32 0.90
CA ARG A 108 -6.62 14.36 1.79
C ARG A 108 -7.54 14.74 2.94
N ALA A 109 -8.83 14.44 2.84
CA ALA A 109 -9.80 14.74 3.89
C ALA A 109 -9.67 13.74 5.05
N THR A 110 -9.54 12.44 4.74
CA THR A 110 -9.39 11.38 5.77
C THR A 110 -7.93 11.09 6.10
N GLY A 111 -7.03 11.27 5.13
CA GLY A 111 -5.63 10.87 5.20
C GLY A 111 -5.39 9.40 4.82
N ASP A 112 -6.41 8.69 4.33
CA ASP A 112 -6.29 7.30 3.91
C ASP A 112 -5.58 7.11 2.58
N TYR A 113 -4.88 5.98 2.51
CA TYR A 113 -4.21 5.55 1.31
C TYR A 113 -4.95 4.39 0.67
N PHE A 114 -5.12 4.49 -0.64
CA PHE A 114 -5.69 3.44 -1.46
C PHE A 114 -4.68 3.00 -2.53
N TYR A 115 -4.66 1.70 -2.81
CA TYR A 115 -3.66 1.12 -3.70
C TYR A 115 -4.30 0.17 -4.69
N THR A 116 -3.97 0.36 -5.96
CA THR A 116 -4.50 -0.46 -7.05
C THR A 116 -3.53 -0.57 -8.21
N THR A 117 -3.63 -1.65 -8.97
CA THR A 117 -3.01 -1.77 -10.29
C THR A 117 -4.02 -1.54 -11.43
N ASP A 118 -5.31 -1.43 -11.10
CA ASP A 118 -6.38 -1.19 -12.05
C ASP A 118 -6.52 0.31 -12.33
N GLU A 119 -6.45 0.67 -13.61
CA GLU A 119 -6.52 2.06 -14.02
C GLU A 119 -7.95 2.62 -13.97
N GLY A 120 -8.96 1.78 -14.16
CA GLY A 120 -10.36 2.17 -14.03
C GLY A 120 -10.70 2.51 -12.59
N GLU A 121 -10.28 1.68 -11.64
CA GLU A 121 -10.43 1.89 -10.20
C GLU A 121 -9.70 3.16 -9.75
N LYS A 122 -8.45 3.35 -10.19
CA LYS A 122 -7.72 4.61 -9.97
C LYS A 122 -8.51 5.82 -10.47
N ASN A 123 -9.01 5.76 -11.71
CA ASN A 123 -9.73 6.88 -12.31
C ASN A 123 -11.03 7.18 -11.57
N TYR A 124 -11.83 6.17 -11.26
CA TYR A 124 -13.07 6.30 -10.50
C TYR A 124 -12.83 6.85 -9.09
N SER A 125 -11.81 6.37 -8.38
CA SER A 125 -11.47 6.91 -7.06
C SER A 125 -11.12 8.40 -7.09
N VAL A 126 -10.46 8.84 -8.17
CA VAL A 126 -10.09 10.25 -8.35
C VAL A 126 -11.29 11.11 -8.74
N SER A 127 -12.14 10.65 -9.67
CA SER A 127 -13.28 11.42 -10.15
C SER A 127 -14.44 11.49 -9.15
N ASP A 128 -14.67 10.40 -8.41
CA ASP A 128 -15.92 10.21 -7.67
C ASP A 128 -15.74 9.98 -6.16
N GLN A 129 -14.54 9.65 -5.68
CA GLN A 129 -14.32 9.26 -4.28
C GLN A 129 -13.38 10.21 -3.51
N GLY A 130 -13.01 11.34 -4.11
CA GLY A 130 -12.22 12.38 -3.44
C GLY A 130 -10.75 12.02 -3.20
N TYR A 131 -10.22 11.03 -3.92
CA TYR A 131 -8.80 10.69 -3.87
C TYR A 131 -7.99 11.54 -4.86
N ASP A 132 -6.77 11.89 -4.46
CA ASP A 132 -5.73 12.28 -5.41
C ASP A 132 -4.87 11.07 -5.77
N ALA A 133 -4.27 11.05 -6.96
CA ALA A 133 -3.29 10.04 -7.37
C ALA A 133 -1.86 10.62 -7.43
N PRO A 134 -1.23 10.91 -6.28
CA PRO A 134 0.02 11.68 -6.24
C PRO A 134 1.24 10.93 -6.78
N ASP A 135 1.27 9.59 -6.77
CA ASP A 135 2.47 8.84 -7.15
C ASP A 135 2.20 7.36 -7.49
N VAL A 136 3.22 6.70 -8.04
CA VAL A 136 3.32 5.24 -8.17
C VAL A 136 4.21 4.71 -7.04
N ALA A 137 3.66 3.86 -6.17
CA ALA A 137 4.40 3.31 -5.03
C ALA A 137 5.54 2.37 -5.48
N GLY A 138 5.36 1.71 -6.61
CA GLY A 138 6.35 0.83 -7.25
C GLY A 138 5.73 0.10 -8.44
N PHE A 139 6.49 -0.81 -9.05
CA PHE A 139 6.03 -1.63 -10.17
C PHE A 139 5.97 -3.11 -9.77
N VAL A 140 4.83 -3.74 -10.02
CA VAL A 140 4.47 -5.07 -9.54
C VAL A 140 4.09 -5.98 -10.70
N LEU A 141 4.03 -7.29 -10.46
CA LEU A 141 3.55 -8.25 -11.45
C LEU A 141 2.03 -8.36 -11.38
N ARG A 142 1.37 -8.59 -12.52
CA ARG A 142 -0.08 -8.83 -12.54
C ARG A 142 -0.43 -10.12 -11.77
N HIS A 143 -1.62 -10.12 -11.19
CA HIS A 143 -2.17 -11.26 -10.47
C HIS A 143 -2.92 -12.21 -11.40
#